data_AF-X6HGH1-F1
#
_entry.id   AF-X6HGH1-F1
#
_cell.length_a   1.000
_cell.length_b   1.000
_cell.length_c   1.000
_cell.angle_alpha   90.00
_cell.angle_beta   90.00
_cell.angle_gamma   90.00
#
_symmetry.space_group_name_H-M   'P 1'
#
loop_
_entity.id
_entity.type
_entity.pdbx_description
1 polymer ?
#
loop_
_entity_poly.entity_id
_entity_poly.type
_entity_poly.pdbx_seq_one_letter_code
_entity_poly.pdbx_strand_id
1 'polypeptide(L)' 'MIAVFIRIGLRYGAGVLVARGLLGADDAAAFSSDPDIQAGLEIAAGLAIASVTETWHWLARKSGWEH' A
#
# COMPACT_ATOMS: atom_id res chain seq x y z
N MET A 1 -0.62 -7.90 -10.03
CA MET A 1 0.33 -8.48 -9.05
C MET A 1 0.36 -7.70 -7.73
N ILE A 2 0.10 -6.38 -7.73
CA ILE A 2 0.09 -5.54 -6.51
C ILE A 2 -0.90 -6.02 -5.43
N ALA A 3 -2.07 -6.54 -5.84
CA ALA A 3 -3.05 -7.18 -4.95
C ALA A 3 -2.45 -8.20 -3.97
N VAL A 4 -1.47 -9.01 -4.42
CA VAL A 4 -0.83 -10.03 -3.58
C VAL A 4 -0.03 -9.38 -2.46
N PHE A 5 0.72 -8.32 -2.78
CA PHE A 5 1.49 -7.57 -1.79
C PHE A 5 0.57 -6.86 -0.79
N ILE A 6 -0.50 -6.24 -1.26
CA ILE A 6 -1.48 -5.57 -0.40
C ILE A 6 -2.15 -6.58 0.54
N ARG A 7 -2.56 -7.75 0.04
CA ARG A 7 -3.16 -8.82 0.85
C ARG A 7 -2.22 -9.35 1.92
N ILE A 8 -0.96 -9.59 1.59
CA ILE A 8 0.06 -10.03 2.55
C ILE A 8 0.33 -8.93 3.58
N GLY A 9 0.42 -7.68 3.15
CA GLY A 9 0.59 -6.52 4.02
C GLY A 9 -0.55 -6.38 5.02
N LEU A 10 -1.81 -6.46 4.56
CA LEU A 10 -3.00 -6.45 5.40
C LEU A 10 -3.00 -7.59 6.43
N ARG A 11 -2.62 -8.80 6.02
CA ARG A 11 -2.53 -9.98 6.90
C ARG A 11 -1.58 -9.74 8.07
N TYR A 12 -0.36 -9.30 7.79
CA TYR A 12 0.64 -9.08 8.82
C TYR A 12 0.37 -7.80 9.62
N GLY A 13 -0.09 -6.74 8.97
CA GLY A 13 -0.47 -5.48 9.61
C GLY A 13 -1.59 -5.68 10.63
N ALA A 14 -2.65 -6.42 10.26
CA ALA A 14 -3.74 -6.76 11.17
C ALA A 14 -3.23 -7.57 12.38
N GLY A 15 -2.35 -8.56 12.17
CA GLY A 15 -1.72 -9.30 13.26
C GLY A 15 -0.90 -8.42 14.22
N VAL A 16 -0.16 -7.44 13.69
CA VAL A 16 0.59 -6.47 14.51
C VAL A 16 -0.35 -5.55 15.29
N LEU A 17 -1.45 -5.10 14.68
CA LEU A 17 -2.45 -4.25 15.34
C LEU A 17 -3.12 -4.99 16.51
N VAL A 18 -3.42 -6.28 16.34
CA VAL A 18 -3.92 -7.14 17.43
C VAL A 18 -2.87 -7.31 18.52
N ALA A 19 -1.62 -7.62 18.16
CA ALA A 19 -0.54 -7.80 19.15
C ALA A 19 -0.26 -6.52 19.96
N ARG A 20 -0.54 -5.34 19.39
CA ARG A 20 -0.45 -4.04 20.07
C ARG A 20 -1.70 -3.68 20.87
N GLY A 21 -2.74 -4.51 20.86
CA GLY A 21 -4.01 -4.25 21.54
C GLY A 21 -4.85 -3.14 20.90
N LEU A 22 -4.54 -2.75 19.65
CA LEU A 22 -5.26 -1.71 18.92
C LEU A 22 -6.51 -2.24 18.21
N LEU A 23 -6.55 -3.55 17.94
CA LEU A 23 -7.71 -4.23 17.35
C LEU A 23 -8.00 -5.53 18.10
N GLY A 24 -9.29 -5.87 18.23
CA GLY A 24 -9.71 -7.22 18.59
C GLY A 24 -9.38 -8.21 17.46
N ALA A 25 -9.23 -9.49 17.80
CA ALA A 25 -8.94 -10.52 16.80
C ALA A 25 -10.05 -10.65 15.74
N ASP A 26 -11.30 -10.43 16.14
CA ASP A 26 -12.46 -10.45 15.25
C ASP A 26 -12.48 -9.21 14.32
N ASP A 27 -12.26 -8.02 14.88
CA ASP A 27 -12.14 -6.77 14.11
C ASP A 27 -10.99 -6.82 13.10
N ALA A 28 -9.85 -7.42 13.48
CA ALA A 28 -8.70 -7.58 12.60
C ALA A 28 -8.97 -8.57 11.45
N ALA A 29 -9.76 -9.62 11.71
CA ALA A 29 -10.18 -10.55 10.66
C ALA A 29 -11.11 -9.86 9.64
N ALA A 30 -12.06 -9.05 10.12
CA ALA A 30 -12.92 -8.23 9.30
C ALA A 30 -12.13 -7.19 8.49
N PHE A 31 -11.23 -6.45 9.13
CA PHE A 31 -10.37 -5.44 8.50
C PHE A 31 -9.48 -6.03 7.41
N SER A 32 -8.83 -7.17 7.67
CA SER A 32 -7.92 -7.80 6.70
C SER A 32 -8.62 -8.49 5.52
N SER A 33 -9.92 -8.72 5.61
CA SER A 33 -10.72 -9.38 4.56
C SER A 33 -11.65 -8.41 3.82
N ASP A 34 -11.62 -7.12 4.18
CA ASP A 34 -12.50 -6.12 3.60
C ASP A 34 -12.06 -5.76 2.16
N PRO A 35 -12.96 -5.91 1.17
CA PRO A 35 -12.63 -5.65 -0.23
C PRO A 35 -12.44 -4.16 -0.55
N ASP A 36 -13.08 -3.25 0.20
CA ASP A 36 -12.98 -1.81 -0.04
C ASP A 36 -11.62 -1.28 0.43
N ILE A 37 -11.16 -1.71 1.61
CA ILE A 37 -9.81 -1.44 2.12
C ILE A 37 -8.75 -1.95 1.15
N GLN A 38 -8.94 -3.16 0.62
CA GLN A 38 -8.01 -3.72 -0.37
C GLN A 38 -7.98 -2.86 -1.65
N ALA A 39 -9.15 -2.52 -2.19
CA ALA A 39 -9.26 -1.69 -3.40
C ALA A 39 -8.64 -0.30 -3.19
N GLY A 40 -8.92 0.35 -2.05
CA GLY A 40 -8.36 1.65 -1.69
C GLY A 40 -6.84 1.62 -1.58
N LEU A 41 -6.27 0.59 -0.95
CA LEU A 41 -4.82 0.41 -0.85
C LEU A 41 -4.17 0.13 -2.20
N GLU A 42 -4.81 -0.65 -3.07
CA GLU A 42 -4.31 -0.92 -4.42
C GLU A 42 -4.26 0.37 -5.26
N ILE A 43 -5.31 1.19 -5.20
CA ILE A 43 -5.37 2.50 -5.87
C ILE A 43 -4.29 3.44 -5.30
N ALA A 44 -4.19 3.55 -3.98
CA ALA A 44 -3.22 4.42 -3.32
C ALA A 44 -1.77 4.02 -3.67
N ALA A 45 -1.48 2.72 -3.69
CA ALA A 45 -0.15 2.22 -4.06
C ALA A 45 0.15 2.49 -5.55
N GLY A 46 -0.84 2.31 -6.43
CA GLY A 46 -0.70 2.66 -7.85
C GLY A 46 -0.40 4.15 -8.06
N LEU A 47 -1.14 5.03 -7.37
CA LEU A 47 -0.93 6.48 -7.41
C LEU A 47 0.44 6.89 -6.82
N ALA A 48 0.88 6.25 -5.74
CA ALA A 48 2.19 6.50 -5.16
C ALA A 48 3.31 6.13 -6.14
N ILE A 49 3.23 4.97 -6.78
CA ILE A 49 4.23 4.54 -7.78
C ILE A 49 4.22 5.48 -8.98
N ALA A 50 3.03 5.84 -9.49
CA ALA A 50 2.90 6.75 -10.62
C ALA A 50 3.50 8.14 -10.31
N SER A 51 3.18 8.70 -9.15
CA SER A 51 3.69 10.01 -8.73
C SER A 51 5.21 10.00 -8.50
N VAL A 52 5.77 8.95 -7.89
CA VAL A 52 7.22 8.79 -7.74
C VAL A 52 7.90 8.67 -9.10
N THR A 53 7.34 7.89 -10.02
CA THR A 53 7.90 7.71 -11.36
C THR A 53 7.92 9.01 -12.14
N GLU A 54 6.82 9.77 -12.11
CA GLU A 54 6.75 11.06 -12.79
C GLU A 54 7.66 12.11 -12.14
N THR A 55 7.74 12.12 -10.80
CA THR A 55 8.65 13.02 -10.08
C THR A 55 10.10 12.70 -10.41
N TRP A 56 10.45 11.42 -10.50
CA TRP A 56 11.78 10.98 -10.89
C TRP A 56 12.11 11.37 -12.32
N HIS A 57 11.17 11.16 -13.24
CA HIS A 57 11.32 11.57 -14.63
C HIS A 57 11.50 13.08 -14.73
N TRP A 58 10.67 13.88 -14.05
CA TRP A 58 10.84 15.34 -13.97
C TRP A 58 12.20 15.76 -13.40
N LEU A 59 12.69 15.07 -12.37
CA LEU A 59 14.00 15.33 -11.77
C LEU A 59 15.15 14.98 -12.73
N ALA A 60 15.04 13.88 -13.47
CA ALA A 60 16.01 13.46 -14.48
C ALA A 60 16.10 14.50 -15.61
N ARG A 61 14.94 15.02 -16.07
CA ARG A 61 14.89 16.10 -17.04
C ARG A 61 15.58 17.36 -16.55
N LYS A 62 15.27 17.77 -15.32
CA LYS A 62 15.90 18.94 -14.70
C LYS A 62 17.41 18.78 -14.52
N SER A 63 17.88 17.57 -14.25
CA SER A 63 19.31 17.30 -13.98
C SER A 63 20.13 17.11 -15.26
N GLY A 64 19.51 17.13 -16.44
CA GLY A 64 20.18 16.89 -17.73
C GLY A 64 20.62 15.44 -17.92
N TRP A 65 20.01 14.49 -17.20
CA TRP A 65 20.33 13.07 -17.27
C TRP A 65 19.61 12.37 -18.44
N GLU A 66 19.04 13.15 -19.37
CA GLU A 66 18.26 12.70 -20.53
C GLU A 66 19.12 12.28 -21.73
N HIS A 67 20.42 12.02 -21.56
CA HIS A 67 21.31 11.56 -22.63
C HIS A 67 21.19 10.06 -22.87
#